data_AF-A0A1H2GPV2-F1
#
_entry.id   AF-A0A1H2GPV2-F1
#
_cell.length_a   1.000
_cell.length_b   1.000
_cell.length_c   1.000
_cell.angle_alpha   90.00
_cell.angle_beta   90.00
_cell.angle_gamma   90.00
#
_symmetry.space_group_name_H-M   'P 1'
#
loop_
_entity.id
_entity.type
_entity.pdbx_description
1 polymer ?
#
loop_
_entity_poly.entity_id
_entity_poly.type
_entity_poly.pdbx_seq_one_letter_code
_entity_poly.pdbx_strand_id
1 'polypeptide(L)'
;MKTTNLLSSLNLTVKPVVGSVDPVLNRRSKLLLHLEEQRAMAWADLTGETHEVLKDKWVQNAETGTKTKVRVPKRLKRWFFACNSKHFLEVRYGNKPLELAKGKFAIEVGELKDVPTVIETVAQAVNAGELDAMLMAVTKPSKKAAS
;
A
#
# COMPACT_ATOMS: atom_id res chain seq x y z
N MET A 1 22.25 53.42 -21.11
CA MET A 1 21.06 52.57 -21.42
C MET A 1 20.70 51.83 -20.15
N LYS A 2 19.50 52.05 -19.58
CA LYS A 2 19.07 51.35 -18.36
C LYS A 2 18.65 49.94 -18.77
N THR A 3 19.44 48.94 -18.37
CA THR A 3 19.08 47.53 -18.53
C THR A 3 17.93 47.22 -17.59
N THR A 4 16.72 47.08 -18.13
CA THR A 4 15.55 46.63 -17.37
C THR A 4 15.77 45.18 -16.99
N ASN A 5 16.21 44.95 -15.75
CA ASN A 5 16.43 43.62 -15.22
C ASN A 5 15.07 42.91 -15.09
N LEU A 6 14.73 42.01 -16.01
CA LEU A 6 13.43 41.33 -16.02
C LEU A 6 13.12 40.62 -14.69
N LEU A 7 14.15 40.15 -13.97
CA LEU A 7 14.01 39.47 -12.69
C LEU A 7 13.46 40.38 -11.59
N SER A 8 13.64 41.70 -11.68
CA SER A 8 13.11 42.63 -10.67
C SER A 8 11.60 42.83 -10.75
N SER A 9 10.93 42.30 -11.78
CA SER A 9 9.46 42.28 -11.87
C SER A 9 8.82 41.10 -11.14
N LEU A 10 9.62 40.12 -10.70
CA LEU A 10 9.15 38.91 -10.04
C LEU A 10 9.24 39.06 -8.51
N ASN A 11 8.25 38.53 -7.81
CA ASN A 11 8.28 38.45 -6.35
C ASN A 11 9.17 37.27 -5.93
N LEU A 12 10.43 37.56 -5.63
CA LEU A 12 11.41 36.57 -5.22
C LEU A 12 11.14 36.16 -3.77
N THR A 13 10.61 34.96 -3.58
CA THR A 13 10.41 34.37 -2.25
C THR A 13 11.46 33.30 -1.97
N VAL A 14 11.71 33.02 -0.70
CA VAL A 14 12.37 31.76 -0.31
C VAL A 14 11.57 30.59 -0.87
N LYS A 15 12.26 29.52 -1.30
CA LYS A 15 11.59 28.30 -1.77
C LYS A 15 10.65 27.80 -0.67
N PRO A 16 9.34 27.72 -0.90
CA PRO A 16 8.43 27.20 0.10
C PRO A 16 8.79 25.75 0.39
N VAL A 17 9.01 25.44 1.67
CA VAL A 17 9.20 24.07 2.13
C VAL A 17 7.83 23.43 2.14
N VAL A 18 7.52 22.63 1.12
CA VAL A 18 6.38 21.72 1.17
C VAL A 18 6.66 20.77 2.34
N GLY A 19 5.86 20.86 3.39
CA GLY A 19 6.01 20.03 4.57
C GLY A 19 6.07 18.54 4.20
N SER A 20 6.90 17.78 4.90
CA SER A 20 6.89 16.32 4.82
C SER A 20 5.45 15.82 5.00
N VAL A 21 4.94 15.04 4.04
CA VAL A 21 3.65 14.35 4.17
C VAL A 21 3.65 13.62 5.51
N ASP A 22 2.56 13.79 6.29
CA ASP A 22 2.41 13.13 7.58
C ASP A 22 2.68 11.62 7.42
N PRO A 23 3.67 11.07 8.14
CA PRO A 23 4.01 9.65 8.06
C PRO A 23 2.81 8.73 8.28
N VAL A 24 1.86 9.10 9.15
CA VAL A 24 0.63 8.34 9.41
C VAL A 24 -0.26 8.34 8.17
N LEU A 25 -0.52 9.50 7.57
CA LEU A 25 -1.34 9.62 6.35
C LEU A 25 -0.76 8.80 5.20
N ASN A 26 0.56 8.85 5.01
CA ASN A 26 1.23 8.03 3.99
C ASN A 26 1.09 6.52 4.27
N ARG A 27 1.12 6.09 5.55
CA ARG A 27 0.87 4.69 5.93
C ARG A 27 -0.59 4.30 5.66
N ARG A 28 -1.56 5.16 6.01
CA ARG A 28 -2.99 4.95 5.72
C ARG A 28 -3.24 4.76 4.22
N SER A 29 -2.78 5.68 3.39
CA SER A 29 -2.97 5.60 1.93
C SER A 29 -2.40 4.32 1.34
N LYS A 30 -1.23 3.87 1.83
CA LYS A 30 -0.65 2.60 1.41
C LYS A 30 -1.47 1.40 1.84
N LEU A 31 -1.96 1.38 3.08
CA LEU A 31 -2.79 0.28 3.56
C LEU A 31 -4.10 0.22 2.77
N LEU A 32 -4.77 1.36 2.56
CA LEU A 32 -6.00 1.45 1.76
C LEU A 32 -5.81 0.91 0.34
N LEU A 33 -4.71 1.28 -0.34
CA LEU A 33 -4.39 0.77 -1.67
C LEU A 33 -4.28 -0.76 -1.68
N HIS A 34 -3.61 -1.35 -0.68
CA HIS A 34 -3.47 -2.80 -0.62
C HIS A 34 -4.79 -3.48 -0.24
N LEU A 35 -5.59 -2.90 0.65
CA LEU A 35 -6.92 -3.43 0.98
C LEU A 35 -7.80 -3.48 -0.27
N GLU A 36 -7.78 -2.44 -1.11
CA GLU A 36 -8.53 -2.44 -2.37
C GLU A 36 -8.04 -3.53 -3.34
N GLU A 37 -6.71 -3.73 -3.44
CA GLU A 37 -6.15 -4.86 -4.21
C GLU A 37 -6.62 -6.23 -3.66
N GLN A 38 -6.69 -6.39 -2.32
CA GLN A 38 -7.22 -7.62 -1.72
C GLN A 38 -8.72 -7.80 -2.00
N ARG A 39 -9.50 -6.71 -1.95
CA ARG A 39 -10.93 -6.72 -2.25
C ARG A 39 -11.19 -7.14 -3.69
N ALA A 40 -10.43 -6.60 -4.64
CA ALA A 40 -10.52 -6.96 -6.05
C ALA A 40 -10.13 -8.43 -6.29
N MET A 41 -9.10 -8.94 -5.60
CA MET A 41 -8.77 -10.37 -5.64
C MET A 41 -9.88 -11.25 -5.08
N ALA A 42 -10.51 -10.85 -3.97
CA ALA A 42 -11.62 -11.60 -3.40
C ALA A 42 -12.84 -11.63 -4.34
N TRP A 43 -13.15 -10.52 -5.01
CA TRP A 43 -14.19 -10.49 -6.05
C TRP A 43 -13.88 -11.40 -7.24
N ALA A 44 -12.63 -11.41 -7.72
CA ALA A 44 -12.22 -12.28 -8.81
C ALA A 44 -12.33 -13.77 -8.43
N ASP A 45 -11.96 -14.13 -7.19
CA ASP A 45 -12.13 -15.49 -6.67
C ASP A 45 -13.62 -15.90 -6.60
N LEU A 46 -14.55 -14.95 -6.38
CA LEU A 46 -16.00 -15.19 -6.38
C LEU A 46 -16.59 -15.35 -7.79
N THR A 47 -16.10 -14.58 -8.76
CA THR A 47 -16.57 -14.63 -10.15
C THR A 47 -15.87 -15.71 -10.98
N GLY A 48 -14.82 -16.34 -10.44
CA GLY A 48 -13.99 -17.31 -11.18
C GLY A 48 -13.02 -16.66 -12.16
N GLU A 49 -12.77 -15.35 -12.02
CA GLU A 49 -11.84 -14.59 -12.85
C GLU A 49 -10.44 -14.53 -12.21
N THR A 50 -9.40 -14.31 -13.01
CA THR A 50 -8.05 -14.08 -12.48
C THR A 50 -7.80 -12.59 -12.30
N HIS A 51 -7.48 -12.16 -11.08
CA HIS A 51 -7.05 -10.78 -10.83
C HIS A 51 -5.54 -10.61 -11.05
N GLU A 52 -5.16 -10.04 -12.19
CA GLU A 52 -3.77 -9.69 -12.49
C GLU A 52 -3.53 -8.18 -12.34
N VAL A 53 -2.86 -7.78 -11.25
CA VAL A 53 -2.35 -6.40 -11.14
C VAL A 53 -1.04 -6.30 -11.89
N LEU A 54 -0.92 -5.35 -12.81
CA LEU A 54 0.32 -5.07 -13.52
C LEU A 54 1.10 -3.96 -12.83
N LYS A 55 2.42 -4.09 -12.75
CA LYS A 55 3.32 -3.02 -12.28
C LYS A 55 4.37 -2.70 -13.32
N ASP A 56 4.74 -1.44 -13.37
CA ASP A 56 5.85 -0.99 -14.21
C ASP A 56 7.18 -1.33 -13.52
N LYS A 57 8.08 -2.00 -14.25
CA LYS A 57 9.43 -2.32 -13.81
C LYS A 57 10.41 -1.79 -14.86
N TRP A 58 11.40 -1.05 -14.40
CA TRP A 58 12.56 -0.72 -15.23
C TRP A 58 13.44 -1.96 -15.32
N VAL A 59 13.63 -2.47 -16.54
CA VAL A 59 14.51 -3.59 -16.84
C VAL A 59 15.63 -3.06 -17.71
N GLN A 60 16.87 -3.38 -17.32
CA GLN A 60 18.03 -3.07 -18.14
C GLN A 60 18.15 -4.16 -19.19
N ASN A 61 18.14 -3.76 -20.46
CA ASN A 61 18.35 -4.68 -21.55
C ASN A 61 19.83 -5.11 -21.56
N ALA A 62 20.08 -6.41 -21.46
CA ALA A 62 21.43 -6.99 -21.33
C ALA A 62 22.30 -6.75 -22.57
N GLU A 63 21.71 -6.59 -23.76
CA GLU A 63 22.44 -6.38 -25.00
C GLU A 63 22.74 -4.91 -25.29
N THR A 64 21.83 -4.00 -24.93
CA THR A 64 21.93 -2.56 -25.30
C THR A 64 22.27 -1.64 -24.14
N GLY A 65 22.34 -2.16 -22.91
CA GLY A 65 22.60 -1.39 -21.69
C GLY A 65 21.50 -0.38 -21.33
N THR A 66 20.45 -0.26 -22.15
CA THR A 66 19.41 0.76 -22.01
C THR A 66 18.32 0.30 -21.05
N LYS A 67 17.82 1.20 -20.20
CA LYS A 67 16.70 0.93 -19.29
C LYS A 67 15.38 1.09 -20.04
N THR A 68 14.64 0.01 -20.20
CA THR A 68 13.28 0.03 -20.74
C THR A 68 12.25 -0.18 -19.63
N LYS A 69 11.11 0.50 -19.77
CA LYS A 69 9.99 0.38 -18.84
C LYS A 69 9.07 -0.74 -19.35
N VAL A 70 9.08 -1.88 -18.68
CA VAL A 70 8.23 -3.03 -19.02
C VAL A 70 7.13 -3.18 -17.98
N ARG A 71 5.94 -3.59 -18.43
CA ARG A 71 4.80 -3.87 -17.56
C ARG A 71 4.82 -5.36 -17.21
N VAL A 72 4.98 -5.69 -15.93
CA VAL A 72 5.09 -7.07 -15.43
C VAL A 72 4.00 -7.37 -14.41
N PRO A 73 3.52 -8.61 -14.30
CA PRO A 73 2.59 -9.00 -13.25
C PRO A 73 3.15 -8.71 -11.84
N LYS A 74 2.38 -7.99 -11.04
CA LYS A 74 2.63 -7.77 -9.61
C LYS A 74 2.16 -9.03 -8.89
N ARG A 75 3.11 -9.78 -8.35
CA ARG A 75 2.79 -10.87 -7.41
C ARG A 75 2.25 -10.26 -6.11
N LEU A 76 0.94 -10.33 -5.93
CA LEU A 76 0.26 -9.94 -4.70
C LEU A 76 0.18 -11.14 -3.77
N LYS A 77 0.59 -10.95 -2.51
CA LYS A 77 0.33 -11.95 -1.49
C LYS A 77 -1.13 -11.82 -1.06
N ARG A 78 -1.90 -12.90 -1.15
CA ARG A 78 -3.26 -12.97 -0.61
C ARG A 78 -3.23 -12.84 0.91
N TRP A 79 -4.11 -12.00 1.45
CA TRP A 79 -4.25 -11.73 2.89
C TRP A 79 -5.43 -12.46 3.51
N PHE A 80 -6.31 -13.02 2.69
CA PHE A 80 -7.40 -13.88 3.13
C PHE A 80 -7.10 -15.33 2.80
N PHE A 81 -7.58 -16.24 3.64
CA PHE A 81 -7.36 -17.68 3.49
C PHE A 81 -8.48 -18.49 4.17
N ALA A 82 -8.69 -19.72 3.70
CA ALA A 82 -9.62 -20.66 4.32
C ALA A 82 -8.89 -21.51 5.37
N CYS A 83 -9.53 -21.72 6.53
CA CYS A 83 -9.10 -22.61 7.60
C CYS A 83 -10.34 -23.18 8.30
N ASN A 84 -10.38 -24.50 8.55
CA ASN A 84 -11.48 -25.16 9.28
C ASN A 84 -12.89 -24.76 8.79
N SER A 85 -13.09 -24.76 7.47
CA SER A 85 -14.35 -24.38 6.81
C SER A 85 -14.79 -22.92 6.93
N LYS A 86 -13.92 -22.04 7.45
CA LYS A 86 -14.15 -20.59 7.51
C LYS A 86 -13.04 -19.82 6.81
N HIS A 87 -13.35 -18.63 6.35
CA HIS A 87 -12.40 -17.67 5.80
C HIS A 87 -11.95 -16.70 6.89
N PHE A 88 -10.68 -16.33 6.81
CA PHE A 88 -10.03 -15.38 7.69
C PHE A 88 -9.34 -14.31 6.86
N LEU A 89 -9.28 -13.09 7.40
CA LEU A 89 -8.54 -11.97 6.84
C LEU A 89 -7.42 -11.56 7.80
N GLU A 90 -6.19 -11.58 7.32
CA GLU A 90 -5.01 -11.09 8.05
C GLU A 90 -4.59 -9.73 7.48
N VAL A 91 -4.87 -8.64 8.19
CA VAL A 91 -4.49 -7.30 7.72
C VAL A 91 -2.99 -7.11 7.87
N ARG A 92 -2.29 -6.71 6.80
CA ARG A 92 -0.82 -6.56 6.81
C ARG A 92 -0.41 -5.14 6.46
N TYR A 93 0.72 -4.69 7.00
CA TYR A 93 1.41 -3.51 6.51
C TYR A 93 2.82 -3.92 6.02
N GLY A 94 3.01 -3.84 4.70
CA GLY A 94 4.16 -4.45 4.05
C GLY A 94 4.21 -5.96 4.30
N ASN A 95 5.32 -6.43 4.87
CA ASN A 95 5.50 -7.86 5.15
C ASN A 95 5.06 -8.28 6.56
N LYS A 96 4.51 -7.39 7.40
CA LYS A 96 4.13 -7.72 8.78
C LYS A 96 2.60 -7.74 8.96
N PRO A 97 2.01 -8.77 9.60
CA PRO A 97 0.63 -8.71 10.03
C PRO A 97 0.45 -7.67 11.13
N LEU A 98 -0.68 -6.96 11.09
CA LEU A 98 -1.05 -5.98 12.12
C LEU A 98 -1.77 -6.70 13.25
N GLU A 99 -1.38 -6.38 14.48
CA GLU A 99 -2.07 -6.83 15.68
C GLU A 99 -3.31 -5.93 15.88
N LEU A 100 -4.50 -6.47 15.62
CA LEU A 100 -5.77 -5.74 15.71
C LEU A 100 -6.29 -5.67 17.14
N ALA A 101 -5.95 -6.67 17.94
CA ALA A 101 -6.13 -6.71 19.38
C ALA A 101 -5.05 -7.61 19.98
N LYS A 102 -4.85 -7.58 21.30
CA LYS A 102 -3.78 -8.35 21.98
C LYS A 102 -3.79 -9.84 21.57
N GLY A 103 -2.74 -10.28 20.88
CA GLY A 103 -2.55 -11.63 20.34
C GLY A 103 -3.41 -11.99 19.12
N LYS A 104 -4.18 -11.04 18.56
CA LYS A 104 -5.15 -11.27 17.48
C LYS A 104 -4.71 -10.54 16.20
N PHE A 105 -4.32 -11.32 15.20
CA PHE A 105 -3.81 -10.83 13.91
C PHE A 105 -4.75 -11.13 12.73
N ALA A 106 -5.81 -11.90 12.96
CA ALA A 106 -6.76 -12.32 11.94
C ALA A 106 -8.19 -11.98 12.37
N ILE A 107 -9.01 -11.64 11.37
CA ILE A 107 -10.44 -11.42 11.48
C ILE A 107 -11.13 -12.65 10.92
N GLU A 108 -12.03 -13.26 11.69
CA GLU A 108 -12.91 -14.31 11.18
C GLU A 108 -13.96 -13.67 10.27
N VAL A 109 -14.07 -14.15 9.03
CA VAL A 109 -15.00 -13.63 8.03
C VAL A 109 -16.21 -14.56 7.87
N GLY A 110 -15.99 -15.88 7.93
CA GLY A 110 -17.03 -16.88 7.64
C GLY A 110 -16.88 -17.42 6.23
N GLU A 111 -17.66 -16.96 5.26
CA GLU A 111 -17.60 -17.44 3.88
C GLU A 111 -16.74 -16.54 2.98
N LEU A 112 -16.31 -17.07 1.82
CA LEU A 112 -15.54 -16.29 0.84
C LEU A 112 -16.31 -15.05 0.35
N LYS A 113 -17.63 -15.15 0.22
CA LYS A 113 -18.51 -14.07 -0.25
C LYS A 113 -18.52 -12.85 0.68
N ASP A 114 -18.19 -13.05 1.96
CA ASP A 114 -18.20 -12.01 2.97
C ASP A 114 -16.84 -11.29 3.06
N VAL A 115 -15.78 -11.87 2.45
CA VAL A 115 -14.42 -11.31 2.47
C VAL A 115 -14.36 -9.89 1.90
N PRO A 116 -14.95 -9.58 0.73
CA PRO A 116 -14.94 -8.20 0.21
C PRO A 116 -15.58 -7.19 1.15
N THR A 117 -16.68 -7.56 1.82
CA THR A 117 -17.42 -6.71 2.77
C THR A 117 -16.61 -6.45 4.04
N VAL A 118 -15.94 -7.48 4.58
CA VAL A 118 -15.06 -7.32 5.74
C VAL A 118 -13.85 -6.43 5.39
N ILE A 119 -13.26 -6.60 4.20
CA ILE A 119 -12.15 -5.73 3.74
C ILE A 119 -12.60 -4.28 3.65
N GLU A 120 -13.80 -4.01 3.12
CA GLU A 120 -14.36 -2.66 3.05
C GLU A 120 -14.58 -2.05 4.45
N THR A 121 -15.07 -2.84 5.40
CA THR A 121 -15.21 -2.42 6.80
C THR A 121 -13.85 -2.03 7.40
N VAL A 122 -12.81 -2.84 7.17
CA VAL A 122 -11.44 -2.51 7.60
C VAL A 122 -10.94 -1.24 6.92
N ALA A 123 -11.22 -1.04 5.63
CA ALA A 123 -10.83 0.17 4.91
C ALA A 123 -11.50 1.43 5.50
N GLN A 124 -12.77 1.35 5.88
CA GLN A 124 -13.48 2.44 6.57
C GLN A 124 -12.82 2.76 7.92
N ALA A 125 -12.50 1.75 8.73
CA ALA A 125 -11.78 1.93 10.00
C ALA A 125 -10.40 2.57 9.82
N VAL A 126 -9.66 2.20 8.77
CA VAL A 126 -8.37 2.83 8.41
C VAL A 126 -8.58 4.29 8.01
N ASN A 127 -9.62 4.61 7.25
CA ASN A 127 -9.91 5.98 6.83
C ASN A 127 -10.32 6.86 8.03
N ALA A 128 -11.04 6.29 9.00
CA ALA A 128 -11.38 6.92 10.27
C ALA A 128 -10.17 7.09 11.21
N GLY A 129 -9.02 6.49 10.90
CA GLY A 129 -7.79 6.58 11.70
C GLY A 129 -7.73 5.61 12.88
N GLU A 130 -8.65 4.64 12.98
CA GLU A 130 -8.70 3.70 14.11
C GLU A 130 -7.46 2.81 14.19
N LEU A 131 -6.82 2.54 13.05
CA LEU A 131 -5.62 1.69 12.96
C LEU A 131 -4.31 2.48 13.05
N ASP A 132 -4.34 3.79 13.30
CA ASP A 132 -3.15 4.65 13.26
C ASP A 132 -2.08 4.26 14.27
N ALA A 133 -2.50 3.96 15.51
CA ALA A 133 -1.59 3.52 16.55
C ALA A 133 -0.87 2.23 16.14
N MET A 134 -1.61 1.27 15.58
CA MET A 134 -1.07 0.01 15.09
C MET A 134 -0.12 0.24 13.91
N LEU A 135 -0.51 1.08 12.95
CA LEU A 135 0.31 1.45 11.80
C LEU A 135 1.62 2.11 12.23
N MET A 136 1.59 2.97 13.23
CA MET A 136 2.77 3.65 13.76
C MET A 136 3.70 2.71 14.53
N ALA A 137 3.13 1.77 15.28
CA ALA A 137 3.88 0.73 15.99
C ALA A 137 4.62 -0.23 15.04
N VAL A 138 4.25 -0.31 13.75
CA VAL A 138 5.02 -1.08 12.78
C VAL A 138 6.39 -0.46 12.55
N THR A 139 7.40 -1.04 13.20
CA THR A 139 8.80 -0.70 12.95
C THR A 139 9.27 -1.35 11.64
N LYS A 140 9.99 -0.58 10.81
CA LYS A 140 10.75 -1.17 9.71
C LYS A 140 11.76 -2.14 10.32
N PRO A 141 11.95 -3.37 9.80
CA PRO A 141 13.13 -4.13 10.16
C PRO A 141 14.34 -3.26 9.81
N SER A 142 15.20 -2.96 10.79
CA SER A 142 16.52 -2.42 10.51
C SER A 142 17.17 -3.36 9.50
N LYS A 143 17.77 -2.81 8.43
CA LYS A 143 18.70 -3.62 7.64
C LYS A 143 19.73 -4.13 8.65
N LYS A 144 19.74 -5.44 8.94
CA LYS A 144 20.90 -6.06 9.58
C LYS A 144 22.08 -5.68 8.70
N ALA A 145 22.98 -4.85 9.22
CA ALA A 145 24.30 -4.74 8.64
C ALA A 145 24.85 -6.16 8.62
N ALA A 146 25.18 -6.65 7.42
CA ALA A 146 25.93 -7.88 7.29
C ALA A 146 27.27 -7.65 8.01
N SER A 147 27.50 -8.38 9.10
CA SER A 147 28.84 -8.65 9.62
C SER A 147 29.39 -9.88 8.93
#